data_AF-A0AAV1W0Q0-F1
#
_entry.id   AF-A0AAV1W0Q0-F1
#
_cell.length_a   1.000
_cell.length_b   1.000
_cell.length_c   1.000
_cell.angle_alpha   90.00
_cell.angle_beta   90.00
_cell.angle_gamma   90.00
#
_symmetry.space_group_name_H-M   'P 1'
#
loop_
_entity.id
_entity.type
_entity.pdbx_description
1 polymer ?
#
loop_
_entity_poly.entity_id
_entity_poly.type
_entity_poly.pdbx_seq_one_letter_code
_entity_poly.pdbx_strand_id
1 'polypeptide(L)'
;MEGFRIGERVQLSLKLMVHKETNKVLFAEVGKDFVDVLISFLTFPLGTIARLVAKEGDMGPLKIASLSSLYESVGNIGDEYMWKDTCKEMLLQPRNPMEDYCRSMKFNVDDSEPTKYYVCNNLLQCRLACSVRCSTFQNKECRCGELLGNQIAPKSCVSFDGFVKNSSCFMVTDDLCVHPMSLGTMFSIITNMGMEDMSPLKQIVVNVTQNQLIDLLKCSLVSETPLTDVFIRKKLCPRKFDGNIVYPIGEFSDEQCTCVYVKIMYQKSDGKLLFAQGKEDFANFLLSILTFPLGAVVRLLEGNSSMGSADALYKSVVDLNEDYFNTKELKVKLLNLGLAPQFKLRNQVLPISEFIPPKYYCVTNSYKSRRRIVHLSDFYLDTEYQCFSDVISGTCNSLQMVDPISENGSTKGFVRGPTFYMATNDIVVSPMSSISAISLVNNMNTTLGDIEEKEVSIGLKEGLSILKASLTSSWALSDGLAHLLRNVKREEYLLTKVKDEK
;
A
#
# COMPACT_ATOMS: atom_id res chain seq x y z
N MET A 1 35.61 1.07 8.56
CA MET A 1 35.67 2.14 9.57
C MET A 1 36.14 3.40 8.86
N GLU A 2 35.20 4.27 8.49
CA GLU A 2 35.45 5.67 8.16
C GLU A 2 34.37 6.49 8.85
N GLY A 3 34.81 7.60 9.45
CA GLY A 3 34.16 8.25 10.57
C GLY A 3 32.82 8.91 10.24
N PHE A 4 31.84 8.65 11.12
CA PHE A 4 30.66 9.48 11.28
C PHE A 4 31.09 10.91 11.59
N ARG A 5 30.97 11.81 10.60
CA ARG A 5 30.84 13.23 10.87
C ARG A 5 29.54 13.41 11.64
N ILE A 6 29.62 14.02 12.82
CA ILE A 6 28.47 14.49 13.60
C ILE A 6 27.78 15.55 12.73
N GLY A 7 26.82 15.12 11.93
CA GLY A 7 26.01 16.01 11.09
C GLY A 7 25.08 16.84 11.97
N GLU A 8 24.93 18.11 11.63
CA GLU A 8 23.85 18.96 12.14
C GLU A 8 22.54 18.17 12.15
N ARG A 9 21.82 18.19 13.28
CA ARG A 9 20.47 17.64 13.35
C ARG A 9 19.58 18.50 12.45
N VAL A 10 19.41 18.09 11.19
CA VAL A 10 18.46 18.72 10.27
C VAL A 10 17.07 18.62 10.88
N GLN A 11 16.46 19.77 11.17
CA GLN A 11 15.18 19.85 11.86
C GLN A 11 14.11 20.34 10.88
N LEU A 12 13.00 19.60 10.78
CA LEU A 12 11.86 19.98 9.96
C LEU A 12 11.00 20.98 10.74
N SER A 13 10.80 22.19 10.24
CA SER A 13 10.02 23.23 10.91
C SER A 13 8.86 23.73 10.04
N LEU A 14 7.69 23.94 10.63
CA LEU A 14 6.48 24.44 9.96
C LEU A 14 6.03 25.77 10.60
N LYS A 15 5.53 26.70 9.78
CA LYS A 15 4.81 27.88 10.28
C LYS A 15 3.32 27.66 10.10
N LEU A 16 2.60 27.53 11.21
CA LEU A 16 1.16 27.30 11.22
C LEU A 16 0.44 28.64 11.39
N MET A 17 -0.57 28.87 10.55
CA MET A 17 -1.56 29.92 10.75
C MET A 17 -2.75 29.34 11.51
N VAL A 18 -3.02 29.84 12.72
CA VAL A 18 -3.98 29.25 13.65
C VAL A 18 -5.01 30.29 14.09
N HIS A 19 -6.28 29.89 14.13
CA HIS A 19 -7.34 30.70 14.71
C HIS A 19 -7.21 30.72 16.25
N LYS A 20 -7.13 31.91 16.85
CA LYS A 20 -6.84 32.11 18.28
C LYS A 20 -7.84 31.41 19.21
N GLU A 21 -9.13 31.49 18.89
CA GLU A 21 -10.21 31.02 19.76
C GLU A 21 -10.45 29.50 19.63
N THR A 22 -10.53 29.00 18.41
CA THR A 22 -10.83 27.58 18.14
C THR A 22 -9.58 26.69 18.17
N ASN A 23 -8.38 27.30 18.17
CA ASN A 23 -7.09 26.60 18.04
C ASN A 23 -7.04 25.65 16.82
N LYS A 24 -7.79 25.98 15.76
CA LYS A 24 -7.74 25.26 14.48
C LYS A 24 -6.67 25.86 13.57
N VAL A 25 -5.89 25.00 12.95
CA VAL A 25 -4.97 25.36 11.87
C VAL A 25 -5.79 25.68 10.63
N LEU A 26 -5.44 26.77 9.94
CA LEU A 26 -6.02 27.09 8.63
C LEU A 26 -5.12 26.51 7.55
N PHE A 27 -3.83 26.82 7.63
CA PHE A 27 -2.80 26.28 6.77
C PHE A 27 -1.42 26.35 7.45
N ALA A 28 -0.48 25.58 6.91
CA ALA A 28 0.93 25.61 7.23
C ALA A 28 1.73 26.11 6.03
N GLU A 29 2.65 27.05 6.25
CA GLU A 29 3.72 27.33 5.28
C GLU A 29 4.83 26.30 5.47
N VAL A 30 5.15 25.59 4.39
CA VAL A 30 6.07 24.46 4.43
C VAL A 30 7.02 24.47 3.22
N GLY A 31 8.20 23.89 3.41
CA GLY A 31 9.15 23.62 2.32
C GLY A 31 8.97 22.23 1.72
N LYS A 32 9.75 21.94 0.67
CA LYS A 32 9.79 20.65 -0.02
C LYS A 32 9.83 19.45 0.92
N ASP A 33 10.73 19.46 1.91
CA ASP A 33 10.96 18.28 2.75
C ASP A 33 9.69 17.77 3.46
N PHE A 34 8.78 18.66 3.85
CA PHE A 34 7.50 18.26 4.46
C PHE A 34 6.50 17.76 3.40
N VAL A 35 6.44 18.41 2.23
CA VAL A 35 5.56 17.97 1.13
C VAL A 35 5.98 16.61 0.59
N ASP A 36 7.29 16.34 0.51
CA ASP A 36 7.82 15.04 0.13
C ASP A 36 7.36 13.96 1.12
N VAL A 37 7.38 14.24 2.44
CA VAL A 37 6.82 13.33 3.44
C VAL A 37 5.34 13.08 3.21
N LEU A 38 4.53 14.12 2.99
CA LEU A 38 3.10 13.95 2.73
C LEU A 38 2.87 13.09 1.49
N ILE A 39 3.51 13.40 0.36
CA ILE A 39 3.38 12.63 -0.89
C ILE A 39 3.84 11.18 -0.68
N SER A 40 4.86 10.93 0.15
CA SER A 40 5.32 9.57 0.45
C SER A 40 4.22 8.69 1.06
N PHE A 41 3.28 9.25 1.83
CA PHE A 41 2.17 8.49 2.43
C PHE A 41 1.32 7.81 1.36
N LEU A 42 1.11 8.46 0.21
CA LEU A 42 0.38 7.89 -0.92
C LEU A 42 1.11 6.70 -1.56
N THR A 43 2.43 6.62 -1.39
CA THR A 43 3.24 5.55 -1.99
C THR A 43 3.28 4.28 -1.13
N PHE A 44 2.93 4.37 0.15
CA PHE A 44 3.00 3.25 1.06
C PHE A 44 1.95 2.19 0.77
N PRO A 45 2.34 0.91 0.64
CA PRO A 45 1.39 -0.19 0.65
C PRO A 45 0.57 -0.21 1.94
N LEU A 46 -0.69 -0.64 1.86
CA LEU A 46 -1.58 -0.70 3.02
C LEU A 46 -1.03 -1.58 4.17
N GLY A 47 -0.26 -2.63 3.88
CA GLY A 47 0.42 -3.45 4.88
C GLY A 47 1.55 -2.68 5.59
N THR A 48 2.30 -1.84 4.86
CA THR A 48 3.27 -0.92 5.47
C THR A 48 2.57 0.09 6.37
N ILE A 49 1.44 0.65 5.93
CA ILE A 49 0.63 1.56 6.75
C ILE A 49 0.15 0.86 8.02
N ALA A 50 -0.49 -0.31 7.89
CA ALA A 50 -0.98 -1.10 9.03
C ALA A 50 0.12 -1.36 10.06
N ARG A 51 1.32 -1.73 9.59
CA ARG A 51 2.52 -1.94 10.41
C ARG A 51 3.00 -0.66 11.11
N LEU A 52 3.07 0.46 10.39
CA LEU A 52 3.58 1.73 10.91
C LEU A 52 2.63 2.34 11.94
N VAL A 53 1.32 2.34 11.68
CA VAL A 53 0.35 2.96 12.58
C VAL A 53 0.09 2.15 13.85
N ALA A 54 0.37 0.84 13.81
CA ALA A 54 0.29 -0.03 14.98
C ALA A 54 1.43 0.18 15.99
N LYS A 55 2.46 0.96 15.64
CA LYS A 55 3.55 1.31 16.55
C LYS A 55 3.13 2.40 17.55
N GLU A 56 3.79 2.39 18.71
CA GLU A 56 3.72 3.50 19.66
C GLU A 56 4.29 4.77 19.02
N GLY A 57 3.43 5.77 18.86
CA GLY A 57 3.83 7.18 18.65
C GLY A 57 3.42 8.00 19.86
N ASP A 58 3.43 9.33 19.75
CA ASP A 58 3.03 10.19 20.88
C ASP A 58 1.52 10.05 21.18
N MET A 59 0.73 9.64 20.17
CA MET A 59 -0.72 9.36 20.30
C MET A 59 -1.08 7.89 20.57
N GLY A 60 -0.09 7.02 20.79
CA GLY A 60 -0.30 5.58 20.94
C GLY A 60 -0.63 4.85 19.62
N PRO A 61 -0.84 3.52 19.66
CA PRO A 61 -1.09 2.72 18.46
C PRO A 61 -2.49 2.94 17.89
N LEU A 62 -2.62 2.85 16.58
CA LEU A 62 -3.88 2.95 15.84
C LEU A 62 -4.17 1.63 15.12
N LYS A 63 -5.38 1.08 15.33
CA LYS A 63 -5.93 0.02 14.47
C LYS A 63 -6.83 0.65 13.40
N ILE A 64 -6.59 0.31 12.15
CA ILE A 64 -7.39 0.75 11.00
C ILE A 64 -8.39 -0.36 10.69
N ALA A 65 -9.64 -0.17 11.13
CA ALA A 65 -10.79 -0.96 10.71
C ALA A 65 -10.49 -2.47 10.56
N SER A 66 -10.88 -3.09 9.45
CA SER A 66 -10.55 -4.50 9.17
C SER A 66 -9.16 -4.69 8.53
N LEU A 67 -8.52 -3.61 8.05
CA LEU A 67 -7.15 -3.68 7.51
C LEU A 67 -6.15 -4.17 8.56
N SER A 68 -6.29 -3.73 9.82
CA SER A 68 -5.46 -4.23 10.92
C SER A 68 -5.68 -5.72 11.17
N SER A 69 -6.92 -6.20 11.17
CA SER A 69 -7.26 -7.63 11.30
C SER A 69 -6.67 -8.46 10.14
N LEU A 70 -6.75 -7.96 8.91
CA LEU A 70 -6.13 -8.60 7.75
C LEU A 70 -4.61 -8.73 7.90
N TYR A 71 -3.94 -7.65 8.29
CA TYR A 71 -2.49 -7.64 8.51
C TYR A 71 -2.08 -8.63 9.61
N GLU A 72 -2.78 -8.63 10.75
CA GLU A 72 -2.56 -9.56 11.86
C GLU A 72 -2.78 -11.03 11.43
N SER A 73 -3.76 -11.27 10.54
CA SER A 73 -4.06 -12.62 10.03
C SER A 73 -2.88 -13.26 9.30
N VAL A 74 -2.08 -12.47 8.58
CA VAL A 74 -0.88 -12.96 7.87
C VAL A 74 0.11 -13.58 8.85
N GLY A 75 0.33 -12.95 10.00
CA GLY A 75 1.22 -13.47 11.04
C GLY A 75 0.74 -14.80 11.62
N ASN A 76 -0.58 -14.98 11.70
CA ASN A 76 -1.25 -16.14 12.30
C ASN A 76 -1.41 -17.33 11.34
N ILE A 77 -1.33 -17.12 10.02
CA ILE A 77 -1.34 -18.22 9.03
C ILE A 77 -0.05 -19.03 9.19
N GLY A 78 -0.18 -20.35 9.38
CA GLY A 78 0.95 -21.27 9.44
C GLY A 78 1.73 -21.32 8.12
N ASP A 79 3.05 -21.45 8.20
CA ASP A 79 3.94 -21.39 7.04
C ASP A 79 3.67 -22.53 6.05
N GLU A 80 3.13 -23.67 6.50
CA GLU A 80 2.69 -24.79 5.69
C GLU A 80 1.54 -24.47 4.70
N TYR A 81 0.79 -23.41 5.01
CA TYR A 81 -0.28 -22.87 4.17
C TYR A 81 0.18 -21.73 3.28
N MET A 82 1.40 -21.24 3.47
CA MET A 82 2.01 -20.29 2.55
C MET A 82 2.56 -21.03 1.34
N TRP A 83 2.49 -20.42 0.16
CA TRP A 83 3.06 -21.04 -1.04
C TRP A 83 4.59 -21.18 -0.91
N LYS A 84 5.24 -20.18 -0.33
CA LYS A 84 6.65 -20.16 0.07
C LYS A 84 6.83 -19.33 1.33
N ASP A 85 7.91 -19.57 2.07
CA ASP A 85 8.31 -18.76 3.23
C ASP A 85 8.36 -17.26 2.90
N THR A 86 8.82 -16.92 1.69
CA THR A 86 8.87 -15.55 1.16
C THR A 86 7.51 -14.85 1.06
N CYS A 87 6.41 -15.58 0.87
CA CYS A 87 5.09 -14.97 0.68
C CYS A 87 4.62 -14.23 1.93
N LYS A 88 4.99 -14.71 3.12
CA LYS A 88 4.64 -14.08 4.39
C LYS A 88 5.40 -12.78 4.59
N GLU A 89 6.70 -12.79 4.27
CA GLU A 89 7.53 -11.59 4.23
C GLU A 89 6.97 -10.55 3.25
N MET A 90 6.56 -10.96 2.05
CA MET A 90 5.94 -10.07 1.06
C MET A 90 4.68 -9.36 1.57
N LEU A 91 3.87 -10.03 2.40
CA LEU A 91 2.63 -9.47 2.92
C LEU A 91 2.82 -8.64 4.20
N LEU A 92 3.79 -9.02 5.05
CA LEU A 92 4.12 -8.30 6.29
C LEU A 92 5.01 -7.07 6.05
N GLN A 93 5.85 -7.12 5.03
CA GLN A 93 6.75 -6.04 4.59
C GLN A 93 6.64 -5.86 3.06
N PRO A 94 5.46 -5.44 2.57
CA PRO A 94 5.27 -5.19 1.15
C PRO A 94 6.17 -4.06 0.66
N ARG A 95 6.63 -4.16 -0.59
CA ARG A 95 7.53 -3.16 -1.15
C ARG A 95 6.79 -1.91 -1.58
N ASN A 96 7.42 -0.77 -1.34
CA ASN A 96 6.98 0.50 -1.90
C ASN A 96 7.40 0.59 -3.39
N PRO A 97 6.48 0.81 -4.34
CA PRO A 97 6.82 0.98 -5.76
C PRO A 97 7.70 2.22 -6.04
N MET A 98 7.73 3.18 -5.12
CA MET A 98 8.50 4.43 -5.18
C MET A 98 9.63 4.46 -4.13
N GLU A 99 10.11 3.29 -3.71
CA GLU A 99 11.13 3.16 -2.65
C GLU A 99 12.38 4.03 -2.91
N ASP A 100 12.91 4.05 -4.13
CA ASP A 100 14.13 4.81 -4.42
C ASP A 100 13.96 6.33 -4.23
N TYR A 101 12.75 6.86 -4.50
CA TYR A 101 12.42 8.25 -4.21
C TYR A 101 12.36 8.48 -2.71
N CYS A 102 11.69 7.59 -1.96
CA CYS A 102 11.52 7.72 -0.52
C CYS A 102 12.82 7.61 0.26
N ARG A 103 13.73 6.71 -0.14
CA ARG A 103 15.04 6.54 0.50
C ARG A 103 15.97 7.74 0.32
N SER A 104 15.77 8.50 -0.75
CA SER A 104 16.57 9.69 -1.03
C SER A 104 16.05 10.94 -0.29
N MET A 105 14.89 10.85 0.38
CA MET A 105 14.32 11.93 1.17
C MET A 105 15.08 12.12 2.48
N LYS A 106 15.09 13.35 3.00
CA LYS A 106 15.69 13.65 4.31
C LYS A 106 14.93 13.04 5.47
N PHE A 107 13.62 12.92 5.33
CA PHE A 107 12.71 12.36 6.34
C PHE A 107 11.90 11.25 5.66
N ASN A 108 12.17 10.00 6.04
CA ASN A 108 11.41 8.85 5.58
C ASN A 108 10.67 8.24 6.79
N VAL A 109 9.37 8.05 6.66
CA VAL A 109 8.53 7.43 7.70
C VAL A 109 8.56 5.91 7.58
N ASP A 110 8.82 5.38 6.39
CA ASP A 110 8.99 3.95 6.16
C ASP A 110 10.34 3.49 6.74
N ASP A 111 10.27 2.59 7.72
CA ASP A 111 11.41 1.96 8.38
C ASP A 111 11.77 0.60 7.77
N SER A 112 11.21 0.25 6.59
CA SER A 112 11.56 -0.98 5.90
C SER A 112 13.01 -0.94 5.44
N GLU A 113 13.70 -2.07 5.57
CA GLU A 113 15.05 -2.23 5.07
C GLU A 113 15.10 -2.10 3.55
N PRO A 114 16.17 -1.52 2.97
CA PRO A 114 16.32 -1.43 1.53
C PRO A 114 16.16 -2.80 0.83
N THR A 115 15.28 -2.89 -0.17
CA THR A 115 15.25 -3.96 -1.16
C THR A 115 16.65 -4.40 -1.59
N LYS A 116 16.95 -5.67 -1.30
CA LYS A 116 18.18 -6.36 -1.70
C LYS A 116 17.92 -7.11 -3.00
N TYR A 117 18.97 -7.25 -3.80
CA TYR A 117 18.94 -8.02 -5.05
C TYR A 117 19.92 -9.18 -4.93
N TYR A 118 19.53 -10.34 -5.45
CA TYR A 118 20.29 -11.58 -5.36
C TYR A 118 20.44 -12.22 -6.72
N VAL A 119 21.68 -12.56 -7.07
CA VAL A 119 22.07 -13.29 -8.27
C VAL A 119 22.62 -14.66 -7.90
N CYS A 120 22.86 -15.50 -8.92
CA CYS A 120 23.26 -16.89 -8.73
C CYS A 120 24.56 -17.04 -7.91
N ASN A 121 24.60 -18.03 -7.02
CA ASN A 121 25.83 -18.42 -6.32
C ASN A 121 26.95 -18.82 -7.30
N ASN A 122 26.58 -19.43 -8.43
CA ASN A 122 27.48 -19.74 -9.54
C ASN A 122 27.45 -18.66 -10.64
N LEU A 123 27.53 -17.38 -10.24
CA LEU A 123 27.48 -16.23 -11.16
C LEU A 123 28.56 -16.31 -12.27
N LEU A 124 29.73 -16.85 -11.96
CA LEU A 124 30.84 -16.96 -12.91
C LEU A 124 30.47 -17.79 -14.17
N GLN A 125 29.64 -18.83 -14.00
CA GLN A 125 29.10 -19.61 -15.11
C GLN A 125 27.84 -18.97 -15.68
N CYS A 126 26.92 -18.51 -14.81
CA CYS A 126 25.64 -17.97 -15.26
C CYS A 126 25.76 -16.67 -16.06
N ARG A 127 26.81 -15.88 -15.89
CA ARG A 127 27.07 -14.68 -16.68
C ARG A 127 27.40 -14.95 -18.15
N LEU A 128 27.67 -16.20 -18.53
CA LEU A 128 27.91 -16.58 -19.92
C LEU A 128 26.61 -16.73 -20.73
N ALA A 129 25.46 -16.73 -20.05
CA ALA A 129 24.15 -16.72 -20.69
C ALA A 129 23.75 -15.29 -21.11
N CYS A 130 22.81 -15.16 -22.06
CA CYS A 130 22.31 -13.85 -22.54
C CYS A 130 21.68 -12.96 -21.47
N SER A 131 21.26 -13.54 -20.34
CA SER A 131 20.67 -12.81 -19.21
C SER A 131 21.12 -13.39 -17.87
N VAL A 132 21.26 -12.53 -16.87
CA VAL A 132 21.49 -12.95 -15.48
C VAL A 132 20.17 -12.92 -14.74
N ARG A 133 19.79 -14.05 -14.12
CA ARG A 133 18.59 -14.10 -13.28
C ARG A 133 18.84 -13.37 -11.97
N CYS A 134 17.86 -12.59 -11.54
CA CYS A 134 17.89 -11.84 -10.30
C CYS A 134 16.57 -12.00 -9.55
N SER A 135 16.63 -12.16 -8.24
CA SER A 135 15.48 -12.12 -7.36
C SER A 135 15.72 -11.07 -6.30
N THR A 136 14.64 -10.50 -5.79
CA THR A 136 14.67 -9.60 -4.65
C THR A 136 14.54 -10.33 -3.31
N PHE A 137 14.37 -11.65 -3.37
CA PHE A 137 14.34 -12.57 -2.24
C PHE A 137 15.37 -13.69 -2.45
N GLN A 138 15.97 -14.16 -1.37
CA GLN A 138 16.98 -15.22 -1.41
C GLN A 138 16.38 -16.58 -1.79
N ASN A 139 17.26 -17.55 -2.07
CA ASN A 139 16.93 -18.97 -2.18
C ASN A 139 16.00 -19.36 -3.34
N LYS A 140 15.90 -18.52 -4.36
CA LYS A 140 15.26 -18.89 -5.62
C LYS A 140 16.22 -19.71 -6.49
N GLU A 141 15.75 -20.77 -7.13
CA GLU A 141 16.58 -21.57 -8.03
C GLU A 141 16.96 -20.83 -9.33
N CYS A 142 18.23 -20.90 -9.70
CA CYS A 142 18.75 -20.43 -10.97
C CYS A 142 18.69 -21.51 -12.05
N ARG A 143 18.96 -21.15 -13.32
CA ARG A 143 19.00 -22.11 -14.45
C ARG A 143 20.01 -23.23 -14.27
N CYS A 144 21.08 -22.97 -13.52
CA CYS A 144 22.14 -23.95 -13.29
C CYS A 144 21.87 -24.87 -12.09
N GLY A 145 20.70 -24.78 -11.45
CA GLY A 145 20.36 -25.55 -10.24
C GLY A 145 20.82 -24.92 -8.93
N GLU A 146 21.74 -23.95 -8.97
CA GLU A 146 22.19 -23.22 -7.78
C GLU A 146 21.19 -22.12 -7.37
N LEU A 147 21.24 -21.73 -6.10
CA LEU A 147 20.36 -20.69 -5.56
C LEU A 147 20.84 -19.28 -5.92
N LEU A 148 19.89 -18.36 -6.04
CA LEU A 148 20.12 -16.91 -6.03
C LEU A 148 20.41 -16.47 -4.59
N GLY A 149 21.68 -16.47 -4.20
CA GLY A 149 22.14 -16.12 -2.86
C GLY A 149 23.23 -15.04 -2.81
N ASN A 150 23.88 -14.73 -3.93
CA ASN A 150 24.90 -13.67 -3.99
C ASN A 150 24.20 -12.31 -4.05
N GLN A 151 24.32 -11.52 -2.98
CA GLN A 151 23.77 -10.16 -2.97
C GLN A 151 24.53 -9.27 -3.98
N ILE A 152 23.77 -8.51 -4.77
CA ILE A 152 24.28 -7.53 -5.73
C ILE A 152 23.63 -6.17 -5.44
N ALA A 153 24.35 -5.08 -5.73
CA ALA A 153 23.86 -3.72 -5.55
C ALA A 153 24.02 -2.90 -6.85
N PRO A 154 23.18 -1.87 -7.06
CA PRO A 154 23.42 -0.86 -8.09
C PRO A 154 24.76 -0.14 -7.89
N LYS A 155 25.49 0.11 -8.99
CA LYS A 155 26.78 0.82 -9.03
C LYS A 155 26.68 2.23 -8.46
N SER A 156 25.60 2.93 -8.83
CA SER A 156 25.18 4.17 -8.22
C SER A 156 23.75 3.97 -7.72
N CYS A 157 23.50 4.32 -6.45
CA CYS A 157 22.12 4.58 -6.04
C CYS A 157 21.71 5.85 -6.80
N VAL A 158 20.69 5.76 -7.65
CA VAL A 158 20.13 6.97 -8.28
C VAL A 158 19.60 7.82 -7.14
N SER A 159 20.31 8.90 -6.82
CA SER A 159 19.86 9.85 -5.81
C SER A 159 18.74 10.66 -6.42
N PHE A 160 17.51 10.37 -6.02
CA PHE A 160 16.35 11.18 -6.41
C PHE A 160 16.27 12.39 -5.49
N ASP A 161 15.96 13.58 -6.01
CA ASP A 161 15.75 14.76 -5.17
C ASP A 161 14.31 14.78 -4.60
N GLY A 162 13.80 13.66 -4.08
CA GLY A 162 12.41 13.55 -3.59
C GLY A 162 11.35 13.69 -4.69
N PHE A 163 10.16 14.21 -4.35
CA PHE A 163 9.01 14.31 -5.26
C PHE A 163 8.83 15.68 -5.91
N VAL A 164 8.95 16.76 -5.12
CA VAL A 164 8.77 18.14 -5.58
C VAL A 164 10.08 18.91 -5.72
N LYS A 165 10.10 20.06 -6.40
CA LYS A 165 11.33 20.84 -6.58
C LYS A 165 11.76 21.58 -5.31
N ASN A 166 13.08 21.64 -5.06
CA ASN A 166 13.67 22.29 -3.88
C ASN A 166 13.36 23.79 -3.76
N SER A 167 13.16 24.50 -4.88
CA SER A 167 12.89 25.93 -4.91
C SER A 167 11.43 26.31 -4.54
N SER A 168 10.57 25.34 -4.27
CA SER A 168 9.14 25.56 -4.06
C SER A 168 8.77 25.62 -2.57
N CYS A 169 8.05 26.68 -2.20
CA CYS A 169 7.31 26.75 -0.94
C CYS A 169 5.84 26.41 -1.20
N PHE A 170 5.19 25.82 -0.20
CA PHE A 170 3.81 25.36 -0.30
C PHE A 170 2.98 25.83 0.88
N MET A 171 1.67 25.95 0.66
CA MET A 171 0.67 26.06 1.71
C MET A 171 -0.03 24.72 1.85
N VAL A 172 -0.09 24.18 3.06
CA VAL A 172 -0.79 22.92 3.36
C VAL A 172 -1.95 23.22 4.30
N THR A 173 -3.19 23.00 3.87
CA THR A 173 -4.38 23.20 4.72
C THR A 173 -4.49 22.10 5.78
N ASP A 174 -5.37 22.30 6.76
CA ASP A 174 -5.50 21.38 7.89
C ASP A 174 -5.84 19.93 7.45
N ASP A 175 -6.57 19.78 6.36
CA ASP A 175 -6.91 18.51 5.71
C ASP A 175 -5.80 17.96 4.77
N LEU A 176 -4.57 18.47 4.90
CA LEU A 176 -3.37 18.10 4.12
C LEU A 176 -3.42 18.40 2.63
N CYS A 177 -4.36 19.25 2.17
CA CYS A 177 -4.35 19.70 0.79
C CYS A 177 -3.14 20.63 0.55
N VAL A 178 -2.31 20.29 -0.44
CA VAL A 178 -1.07 21.01 -0.79
C VAL A 178 -1.35 21.96 -1.94
N HIS A 179 -1.07 23.25 -1.70
CA HIS A 179 -1.21 24.32 -2.67
C HIS A 179 0.12 25.05 -2.91
N PRO A 180 0.30 25.65 -4.10
CA PRO A 180 1.38 26.60 -4.31
C PRO A 180 1.32 27.77 -3.33
N MET A 181 2.48 28.23 -2.87
CA MET A 181 2.55 29.44 -2.06
C MET A 181 2.18 30.67 -2.90
N SER A 182 1.03 31.28 -2.60
CA SER A 182 0.64 32.57 -3.19
C SER A 182 -0.32 33.35 -2.28
N LEU A 183 -0.33 34.67 -2.40
CA LEU A 183 -1.28 35.51 -1.65
C LEU A 183 -2.74 35.22 -2.07
N GLY A 184 -2.98 34.92 -3.36
CA GLY A 184 -4.31 34.57 -3.85
C GLY A 184 -4.85 33.30 -3.20
N THR A 185 -4.00 32.27 -3.10
CA THR A 185 -4.32 31.02 -2.38
C THR A 185 -4.60 31.28 -0.91
N MET A 186 -3.74 32.06 -0.25
CA MET A 186 -3.92 32.43 1.16
C MET A 186 -5.27 33.09 1.41
N PHE A 187 -5.61 34.13 0.62
CA PHE A 187 -6.89 34.81 0.76
C PHE A 187 -8.06 33.88 0.48
N SER A 188 -7.96 33.02 -0.56
CA SER A 188 -9.00 32.04 -0.86
C SER A 188 -9.25 31.06 0.30
N ILE A 189 -8.19 30.53 0.93
CA ILE A 189 -8.31 29.64 2.09
C ILE A 189 -9.04 30.36 3.23
N ILE A 190 -8.66 31.61 3.52
CA ILE A 190 -9.23 32.36 4.64
C ILE A 190 -10.69 32.74 4.37
N THR A 191 -11.03 33.17 3.15
CA THR A 191 -12.41 33.46 2.77
C THR A 191 -13.29 32.20 2.79
N ASN A 192 -12.76 31.04 2.39
CA ASN A 192 -13.49 29.78 2.42
C ASN A 192 -13.81 29.32 3.87
N MET A 193 -13.03 29.78 4.85
CA MET A 193 -13.29 29.56 6.28
C MET A 193 -14.33 30.55 6.85
N GLY A 194 -14.93 31.42 6.03
CA GLY A 194 -15.95 32.38 6.44
C GLY A 194 -15.42 33.57 7.24
N MET A 195 -14.13 33.89 7.10
CA MET A 195 -13.49 34.99 7.83
C MET A 195 -13.39 36.25 6.97
N GLU A 196 -13.80 37.39 7.54
CA GLU A 196 -13.67 38.72 6.91
C GLU A 196 -12.43 39.50 7.40
N ASP A 197 -11.95 39.22 8.61
CA ASP A 197 -10.80 39.87 9.23
C ASP A 197 -9.74 38.84 9.67
N MET A 198 -8.48 39.26 9.61
CA MET A 198 -7.28 38.50 9.96
C MET A 198 -6.86 38.69 11.42
N SER A 199 -7.46 39.63 12.15
CA SER A 199 -7.15 39.88 13.57
C SER A 199 -7.23 38.64 14.49
N PRO A 200 -8.12 37.63 14.30
CA PRO A 200 -8.15 36.45 15.16
C PRO A 200 -7.10 35.39 14.78
N LEU A 201 -6.22 35.66 13.82
CA LEU A 201 -5.16 34.73 13.42
C LEU A 201 -3.86 34.94 14.22
N LYS A 202 -3.16 33.85 14.52
CA LYS A 202 -1.82 33.85 15.11
C LYS A 202 -0.90 32.88 14.37
N GLN A 203 0.36 33.25 14.26
CA GLN A 203 1.41 32.35 13.78
C GLN A 203 1.94 31.51 14.95
N ILE A 204 2.10 30.20 14.72
CA ILE A 204 2.81 29.27 15.59
C ILE A 204 3.91 28.60 14.78
N VAL A 205 5.12 28.50 15.33
CA VAL A 205 6.21 27.73 14.71
C VAL A 205 6.35 26.41 15.45
N VAL A 206 6.36 25.30 14.72
CA VAL A 206 6.53 23.96 15.29
C VAL A 206 7.70 23.26 14.64
N ASN A 207 8.46 22.53 15.45
CA ASN A 207 9.49 21.62 14.98
C ASN A 207 8.91 20.20 14.99
N VAL A 208 9.05 19.51 13.86
CA VAL A 208 8.46 18.21 13.62
C VAL A 208 9.49 17.12 13.93
N THR A 209 9.07 16.16 14.76
CA THR A 209 9.86 14.97 15.10
C THR A 209 9.42 13.77 14.27
N GLN A 210 10.24 12.71 14.26
CA GLN A 210 9.90 11.46 13.57
C GLN A 210 8.59 10.85 14.10
N ASN A 211 8.36 10.86 15.42
CA ASN A 211 7.12 10.37 16.02
C ASN A 211 5.91 11.16 15.52
N GLN A 212 6.03 12.48 15.41
CA GLN A 212 4.97 13.33 14.90
C GLN A 212 4.68 13.08 13.42
N LEU A 213 5.65 12.62 12.61
CA LEU A 213 5.38 12.19 11.23
C LEU A 213 4.57 10.90 11.17
N ILE A 214 4.83 9.96 12.09
CA ILE A 214 4.01 8.75 12.24
C ILE A 214 2.60 9.12 12.72
N ASP A 215 2.48 10.02 13.69
CA ASP A 215 1.18 10.49 14.17
C ASP A 215 0.43 11.31 13.12
N LEU A 216 1.15 12.01 12.24
CA LEU A 216 0.57 12.66 11.07
C LEU A 216 0.05 11.66 10.05
N LEU A 217 0.77 10.56 9.80
CA LEU A 217 0.26 9.44 8.99
C LEU A 217 -0.99 8.81 9.64
N LYS A 218 -1.02 8.63 10.97
CA LYS A 218 -2.22 8.15 11.67
C LYS A 218 -3.40 9.09 11.45
N CYS A 219 -3.20 10.38 11.72
CA CYS A 219 -4.25 11.39 11.56
C CYS A 219 -4.69 11.56 10.10
N SER A 220 -3.79 11.43 9.12
CA SER A 220 -4.17 11.54 7.70
C SER A 220 -5.17 10.47 7.27
N LEU A 221 -5.25 9.34 7.96
CA LEU A 221 -6.11 8.21 7.61
C LEU A 221 -7.47 8.25 8.32
N VAL A 222 -7.60 9.02 9.42
CA VAL A 222 -8.82 8.98 10.26
C VAL A 222 -9.37 10.36 10.64
N SER A 223 -8.59 11.44 10.51
CA SER A 223 -9.00 12.81 10.88
C SER A 223 -9.20 13.68 9.64
N GLU A 224 -10.08 14.67 9.75
CA GLU A 224 -10.25 15.75 8.78
C GLU A 224 -9.41 16.99 9.11
N THR A 225 -8.79 17.02 10.30
CA THR A 225 -7.94 18.13 10.79
C THR A 225 -6.60 17.63 11.34
N PRO A 226 -5.82 16.85 10.56
CA PRO A 226 -4.57 16.25 11.03
C PRO A 226 -3.52 17.26 11.52
N LEU A 227 -3.38 18.45 10.94
CA LEU A 227 -2.39 19.44 11.44
C LEU A 227 -2.79 19.95 12.83
N THR A 228 -4.06 20.27 13.03
CA THR A 228 -4.60 20.65 14.34
C THR A 228 -4.43 19.53 15.36
N ASP A 229 -4.77 18.30 14.98
CA ASP A 229 -4.74 17.16 15.89
C ASP A 229 -3.32 16.80 16.34
N VAL A 230 -2.34 16.85 15.43
CA VAL A 230 -0.93 16.54 15.72
C VAL A 230 -0.23 17.68 16.44
N PHE A 231 -0.29 18.90 15.89
CA PHE A 231 0.60 19.98 16.34
C PHE A 231 -0.02 20.87 17.41
N ILE A 232 -1.35 20.91 17.53
CA ILE A 232 -2.05 21.78 18.49
C ILE A 232 -2.67 20.98 19.63
N ARG A 233 -3.56 20.02 19.32
CA ARG A 233 -4.27 19.22 20.33
C ARG A 233 -3.43 18.10 20.91
N LYS A 234 -2.49 17.56 20.12
CA LYS A 234 -1.69 16.37 20.44
C LYS A 234 -2.58 15.18 20.82
N LYS A 235 -3.68 15.01 20.08
CA LYS A 235 -4.67 13.96 20.31
C LYS A 235 -5.34 13.56 19.00
N LEU A 236 -5.44 12.26 18.78
CA LEU A 236 -6.15 11.68 17.64
C LEU A 236 -7.66 11.95 17.78
N CYS A 237 -8.24 12.65 16.81
CA CYS A 237 -9.67 12.92 16.75
C CYS A 237 -10.27 12.26 15.49
N PRO A 238 -10.56 10.95 15.53
CA PRO A 238 -11.09 10.25 14.37
C PRO A 238 -12.48 10.79 14.00
N ARG A 239 -12.74 10.91 12.70
CA ARG A 239 -14.06 11.22 12.14
C ARG A 239 -15.03 10.10 12.50
N LYS A 240 -16.29 10.45 12.78
CA LYS A 240 -17.37 9.46 12.80
C LYS A 240 -17.69 9.07 11.36
N PHE A 241 -17.62 7.77 11.05
CA PHE A 241 -17.98 7.27 9.73
C PHE A 241 -19.50 7.42 9.54
N ASP A 242 -19.90 8.27 8.60
CA ASP A 242 -21.29 8.40 8.18
C ASP A 242 -21.54 7.26 7.18
N GLY A 243 -22.25 6.21 7.61
CA GLY A 243 -22.36 4.89 6.98
C GLY A 243 -22.86 4.77 5.53
N ASN A 244 -22.83 5.84 4.73
CA ASN A 244 -23.16 5.82 3.32
C ASN A 244 -21.94 5.43 2.47
N ILE A 245 -21.88 4.14 2.13
CA ILE A 245 -20.94 3.65 1.11
C ILE A 245 -21.46 4.11 -0.25
N VAL A 246 -20.93 5.22 -0.74
CA VAL A 246 -21.06 5.62 -2.15
C VAL A 246 -20.02 4.84 -2.95
N TYR A 247 -20.50 4.15 -3.99
CA TYR A 247 -19.70 3.31 -4.88
C TYR A 247 -19.18 4.17 -6.03
N PRO A 248 -17.95 3.94 -6.51
CA PRO A 248 -17.48 4.50 -7.78
C PRO A 248 -18.46 4.12 -8.89
N ILE A 249 -18.91 5.10 -9.71
CA ILE A 249 -19.93 4.88 -10.75
C ILE A 249 -19.30 4.67 -12.14
N GLY A 250 -17.98 4.82 -12.35
CA GLY A 250 -17.43 4.44 -13.65
C GLY A 250 -15.94 4.63 -13.88
N GLU A 251 -15.39 3.72 -14.71
CA GLU A 251 -14.38 3.92 -15.79
C GLU A 251 -13.68 2.60 -16.15
N PHE A 252 -13.76 1.60 -15.27
CA PHE A 252 -13.12 0.30 -15.50
C PHE A 252 -14.04 -0.64 -16.28
N SER A 253 -13.54 -1.20 -17.39
CA SER A 253 -14.24 -2.28 -18.08
C SER A 253 -14.07 -3.60 -17.33
N ASP A 254 -15.18 -4.34 -17.17
CA ASP A 254 -15.17 -5.68 -16.56
C ASP A 254 -14.25 -6.68 -17.30
N GLU A 255 -13.91 -6.39 -18.56
CA GLU A 255 -13.08 -7.24 -19.43
C GLU A 255 -11.65 -7.47 -18.92
N GLN A 256 -11.15 -6.64 -17.99
CA GLN A 256 -9.78 -6.76 -17.45
C GLN A 256 -9.70 -7.42 -16.06
N CYS A 257 -10.84 -7.71 -15.43
CA CYS A 257 -10.89 -8.18 -14.05
C CYS A 257 -11.33 -9.64 -13.97
N THR A 258 -10.71 -10.42 -13.08
CA THR A 258 -11.16 -11.81 -12.82
C THR A 258 -12.12 -11.84 -11.65
N CYS A 259 -13.20 -12.61 -11.77
CA CYS A 259 -14.09 -12.88 -10.65
C CYS A 259 -13.55 -14.03 -9.78
N VAL A 260 -13.81 -13.95 -8.47
CA VAL A 260 -13.56 -15.03 -7.51
C VAL A 260 -14.88 -15.57 -7.00
N TYR A 261 -15.02 -16.89 -6.94
CA TYR A 261 -16.23 -17.53 -6.41
C TYR A 261 -16.07 -17.91 -4.96
N VAL A 262 -17.05 -17.52 -4.13
CA VAL A 262 -17.02 -17.78 -2.69
C VAL A 262 -18.39 -18.27 -2.21
N LYS A 263 -18.36 -19.09 -1.16
CA LYS A 263 -19.53 -19.50 -0.39
C LYS A 263 -19.61 -18.60 0.82
N ILE A 264 -20.70 -17.88 0.98
CA ILE A 264 -20.99 -17.09 2.17
C ILE A 264 -21.93 -17.87 3.09
N MET A 265 -21.57 -17.93 4.37
CA MET A 265 -22.41 -18.47 5.42
C MET A 265 -23.03 -17.30 6.17
N TYR A 266 -24.35 -17.25 6.27
CA TYR A 266 -25.07 -16.14 6.92
C TYR A 266 -26.27 -16.63 7.73
N GLN A 267 -26.75 -15.78 8.63
CA GLN A 267 -27.96 -16.02 9.42
C GLN A 267 -29.20 -15.64 8.62
N LYS A 268 -30.18 -16.53 8.49
CA LYS A 268 -31.43 -16.29 7.74
C LYS A 268 -32.32 -15.25 8.42
N SER A 269 -32.29 -15.21 9.74
CA SER A 269 -33.15 -14.34 10.56
C SER A 269 -32.86 -12.85 10.38
N ASP A 270 -31.59 -12.45 10.37
CA ASP A 270 -31.16 -11.04 10.31
C ASP A 270 -30.26 -10.71 9.11
N GLY A 271 -29.87 -11.71 8.31
CA GLY A 271 -28.98 -11.54 7.15
C GLY A 271 -27.51 -11.34 7.50
N LYS A 272 -27.11 -11.54 8.77
CA LYS A 272 -25.74 -11.32 9.23
C LYS A 272 -24.79 -12.36 8.67
N LEU A 273 -23.73 -11.92 7.99
CA LEU A 273 -22.66 -12.80 7.54
C LEU A 273 -21.94 -13.39 8.76
N LEU A 274 -21.65 -14.69 8.71
CA LEU A 274 -20.84 -15.39 9.71
C LEU A 274 -19.38 -15.43 9.25
N PHE A 275 -19.15 -16.01 8.07
CA PHE A 275 -17.86 -16.06 7.40
C PHE A 275 -18.05 -16.35 5.90
N ALA A 276 -17.04 -16.07 5.11
CA ALA A 276 -16.93 -16.51 3.73
C ALA A 276 -15.90 -17.64 3.60
N GLN A 277 -16.14 -18.56 2.69
CA GLN A 277 -15.25 -19.66 2.34
C GLN A 277 -14.94 -19.60 0.84
N GLY A 278 -13.68 -19.70 0.48
CA GLY A 278 -13.22 -19.68 -0.90
C GLY A 278 -11.95 -20.51 -1.10
N LYS A 279 -11.47 -20.61 -2.33
CA LYS A 279 -10.20 -21.28 -2.65
C LYS A 279 -9.02 -20.33 -2.44
N GLU A 280 -7.83 -20.73 -2.88
CA GLU A 280 -6.62 -19.91 -2.80
C GLU A 280 -6.77 -18.54 -3.51
N ASP A 281 -7.54 -18.43 -4.59
CA ASP A 281 -7.79 -17.17 -5.29
C ASP A 281 -8.52 -16.13 -4.42
N PHE A 282 -9.47 -16.56 -3.60
CA PHE A 282 -10.16 -15.73 -2.61
C PHE A 282 -9.21 -15.21 -1.52
N ALA A 283 -8.45 -16.12 -0.90
CA ALA A 283 -7.47 -15.71 0.10
C ALA A 283 -6.42 -14.78 -0.51
N ASN A 284 -5.91 -15.10 -1.70
CA ASN A 284 -4.95 -14.25 -2.40
C ASN A 284 -5.51 -12.87 -2.71
N PHE A 285 -6.77 -12.77 -3.15
CA PHE A 285 -7.43 -11.49 -3.36
C PHE A 285 -7.44 -10.64 -2.07
N LEU A 286 -7.94 -11.19 -0.96
CA LEU A 286 -7.99 -10.47 0.32
C LEU A 286 -6.60 -10.05 0.78
N LEU A 287 -5.63 -10.97 0.78
CA LEU A 287 -4.26 -10.69 1.20
C LEU A 287 -3.55 -9.67 0.30
N SER A 288 -3.87 -9.62 -0.99
CA SER A 288 -3.29 -8.65 -1.92
C SER A 288 -3.61 -7.19 -1.57
N ILE A 289 -4.69 -6.93 -0.82
CA ILE A 289 -5.04 -5.58 -0.34
C ILE A 289 -3.86 -4.95 0.41
N LEU A 290 -3.10 -5.73 1.17
CA LEU A 290 -1.93 -5.26 1.92
C LEU A 290 -0.81 -4.72 1.02
N THR A 291 -0.81 -5.10 -0.26
CA THR A 291 0.24 -4.74 -1.22
C THR A 291 -0.08 -3.47 -2.02
N PHE A 292 -1.29 -2.93 -1.86
CA PHE A 292 -1.76 -1.79 -2.65
C PHE A 292 -1.26 -0.47 -2.07
N PRO A 293 -0.60 0.40 -2.86
CA PRO A 293 -0.26 1.74 -2.41
C PRO A 293 -1.51 2.57 -2.10
N LEU A 294 -1.47 3.38 -1.04
CA LEU A 294 -2.61 4.21 -0.62
C LEU A 294 -3.13 5.11 -1.75
N GLY A 295 -2.25 5.75 -2.51
CA GLY A 295 -2.64 6.60 -3.64
C GLY A 295 -3.31 5.83 -4.78
N ALA A 296 -2.92 4.57 -4.99
CA ALA A 296 -3.61 3.70 -5.94
C ALA A 296 -5.03 3.37 -5.46
N VAL A 297 -5.19 3.14 -4.15
CA VAL A 297 -6.50 2.87 -3.52
C VAL A 297 -7.42 4.09 -3.59
N VAL A 298 -6.93 5.27 -3.21
CA VAL A 298 -7.69 6.52 -3.28
C VAL A 298 -8.17 6.79 -4.71
N ARG A 299 -7.30 6.55 -5.71
CA ARG A 299 -7.65 6.65 -7.13
C ARG A 299 -8.73 5.65 -7.55
N LEU A 300 -8.58 4.37 -7.19
CA LEU A 300 -9.57 3.33 -7.51
C LEU A 300 -10.94 3.64 -6.90
N LEU A 301 -10.96 4.34 -5.77
CA LEU A 301 -12.17 4.78 -5.09
C LEU A 301 -12.61 6.20 -5.51
N GLU A 302 -12.06 6.76 -6.59
CA GLU A 302 -12.41 8.07 -7.16
C GLU A 302 -12.36 9.22 -6.12
N GLY A 303 -11.41 9.17 -5.18
CA GLY A 303 -11.29 10.17 -4.11
C GLY A 303 -12.39 10.07 -3.05
N ASN A 304 -13.09 8.94 -2.97
CA ASN A 304 -14.10 8.62 -1.96
C ASN A 304 -13.65 7.46 -1.06
N SER A 305 -12.38 7.45 -0.64
CA SER A 305 -11.84 6.40 0.24
C SER A 305 -12.42 6.49 1.66
N SER A 306 -12.86 7.70 2.06
CA SER A 306 -13.29 8.00 3.43
C SER A 306 -12.18 7.81 4.48
N MET A 307 -10.92 7.81 4.04
CA MET A 307 -9.74 7.74 4.91
C MET A 307 -9.25 9.14 5.29
N GLY A 308 -9.97 9.81 6.19
CA GLY A 308 -9.57 11.12 6.72
C GLY A 308 -9.21 12.12 5.61
N SER A 309 -7.94 12.53 5.61
CA SER A 309 -7.35 13.52 4.68
C SER A 309 -6.63 12.91 3.47
N ALA A 310 -6.60 11.58 3.33
CA ALA A 310 -5.90 10.92 2.22
C ALA A 310 -6.46 11.32 0.84
N ASP A 311 -7.78 11.50 0.74
CA ASP A 311 -8.46 11.94 -0.49
C ASP A 311 -8.03 13.36 -0.90
N ALA A 312 -7.97 14.29 0.06
CA ALA A 312 -7.52 15.67 -0.17
C ALA A 312 -6.03 15.76 -0.54
N LEU A 313 -5.19 14.94 0.10
CA LEU A 313 -3.78 14.83 -0.23
C LEU A 313 -3.56 14.28 -1.65
N TYR A 314 -4.28 13.23 -2.05
CA TYR A 314 -4.21 12.73 -3.43
C TYR A 314 -4.70 13.77 -4.44
N LYS A 315 -5.80 14.46 -4.14
CA LYS A 315 -6.32 15.56 -4.96
C LYS A 315 -5.27 16.66 -5.17
N SER A 316 -4.43 16.92 -4.16
CA SER A 316 -3.32 17.87 -4.29
C SER A 316 -2.34 17.48 -5.40
N VAL A 317 -2.03 16.19 -5.54
CA VAL A 317 -1.19 15.68 -6.62
C VAL A 317 -1.86 15.84 -7.98
N VAL A 318 -3.19 15.69 -8.04
CA VAL A 318 -3.97 15.95 -9.27
C VAL A 318 -3.88 17.42 -9.66
N ASP A 319 -4.18 18.32 -8.72
CA ASP A 319 -4.37 19.75 -8.95
C ASP A 319 -3.06 20.53 -9.14
N LEU A 320 -1.96 20.12 -8.48
CA LEU A 320 -0.67 20.80 -8.60
C LEU A 320 -0.13 20.73 -10.03
N ASN A 321 0.38 21.84 -10.55
CA ASN A 321 1.01 21.86 -11.88
C ASN A 321 2.25 20.93 -11.91
N GLU A 322 2.48 20.27 -13.04
CA GLU A 322 3.68 19.44 -13.28
C GLU A 322 5.01 20.15 -12.99
N ASP A 323 5.05 21.48 -13.12
CA ASP A 323 6.23 22.29 -12.86
C ASP A 323 6.70 22.27 -11.39
N TYR A 324 5.83 21.86 -10.44
CA TYR A 324 6.20 21.69 -9.03
C TYR A 324 6.90 20.35 -8.76
N PHE A 325 6.78 19.37 -9.65
CA PHE A 325 7.40 18.05 -9.49
C PHE A 325 8.80 18.03 -10.12
N ASN A 326 9.68 17.16 -9.62
CA ASN A 326 11.04 17.06 -10.15
C ASN A 326 11.07 16.69 -11.64
N THR A 327 10.17 15.83 -12.09
CA THR A 327 9.96 15.52 -13.50
C THR A 327 8.48 15.36 -13.81
N LYS A 328 8.09 15.57 -15.08
CA LYS A 328 6.71 15.39 -15.52
C LYS A 328 6.27 13.93 -15.39
N GLU A 329 7.17 13.00 -15.70
CA GLU A 329 6.95 11.56 -15.58
C GLU A 329 6.66 11.15 -14.13
N LEU A 330 7.27 11.83 -13.15
CA LEU A 330 7.03 11.54 -11.73
C LEU A 330 5.59 11.86 -11.32
N LYS A 331 5.04 13.01 -11.73
CA LYS A 331 3.63 13.33 -11.49
C LYS A 331 2.72 12.24 -12.08
N VAL A 332 2.98 11.85 -13.33
CA VAL A 332 2.20 10.78 -14.01
C VAL A 332 2.28 9.46 -13.23
N LYS A 333 3.47 9.09 -12.73
CA LYS A 333 3.62 7.87 -11.90
C LYS A 333 2.86 7.96 -10.58
N LEU A 334 2.82 9.12 -9.92
CA LEU A 334 2.06 9.32 -8.67
C LEU A 334 0.55 9.25 -8.91
N LEU A 335 0.07 9.77 -10.05
CA LEU A 335 -1.34 9.70 -10.45
C LEU A 335 -1.79 8.30 -10.90
N ASN A 336 -0.85 7.42 -11.25
CA ASN A 336 -1.15 6.05 -11.68
C ASN A 336 -0.22 5.07 -10.96
N LEU A 337 -0.17 5.17 -9.62
CA LEU A 337 0.62 4.25 -8.80
C LEU A 337 0.15 2.81 -9.04
N GLY A 338 1.12 1.96 -9.35
CA GLY A 338 0.96 0.53 -9.51
C GLY A 338 1.55 -0.24 -8.33
N LEU A 339 1.38 -1.56 -8.35
CA LEU A 339 2.03 -2.47 -7.40
C LEU A 339 3.54 -2.45 -7.60
N ALA A 340 4.29 -2.70 -6.54
CA ALA A 340 5.71 -2.99 -6.67
C ALA A 340 5.93 -4.22 -7.59
N PRO A 341 7.06 -4.30 -8.32
CA PRO A 341 7.35 -5.45 -9.16
C PRO A 341 7.24 -6.76 -8.39
N GLN A 342 6.64 -7.77 -9.02
CA GLN A 342 6.43 -9.14 -8.52
C GLN A 342 5.26 -9.32 -7.54
N PHE A 343 4.43 -8.29 -7.32
CA PHE A 343 3.27 -8.37 -6.42
C PHE A 343 1.94 -8.56 -7.15
N LYS A 344 1.91 -8.46 -8.49
CA LYS A 344 0.68 -8.64 -9.26
C LYS A 344 0.24 -10.10 -9.30
N LEU A 345 -0.99 -10.36 -8.84
CA LEU A 345 -1.61 -11.68 -8.95
C LEU A 345 -1.97 -12.02 -10.40
N ARG A 346 -2.04 -13.32 -10.69
CA ARG A 346 -2.53 -13.80 -11.99
C ARG A 346 -4.02 -13.48 -12.19
N ASN A 347 -4.82 -13.73 -11.16
CA ASN A 347 -6.25 -13.49 -11.13
C ASN A 347 -6.52 -12.31 -10.20
N GLN A 348 -6.21 -11.10 -10.68
CA GLN A 348 -6.40 -9.88 -9.91
C GLN A 348 -7.85 -9.38 -10.09
N VAL A 349 -8.59 -9.29 -9.00
CA VAL A 349 -9.97 -8.75 -8.98
C VAL A 349 -9.98 -7.24 -9.25
N LEU A 350 -8.94 -6.52 -8.80
CA LEU A 350 -8.83 -5.07 -8.86
C LEU A 350 -7.81 -4.60 -9.91
N PRO A 351 -8.10 -3.58 -10.73
CA PRO A 351 -7.30 -3.22 -11.89
C PRO A 351 -6.09 -2.35 -11.51
N ILE A 352 -5.16 -2.89 -10.71
CA ILE A 352 -3.89 -2.23 -10.38
C ILE A 352 -2.79 -2.85 -11.24
N SER A 353 -2.14 -2.00 -12.04
CA SER A 353 -0.98 -2.39 -12.84
C SER A 353 0.25 -2.60 -11.96
N GLU A 354 1.21 -3.37 -12.46
CA GLU A 354 2.52 -3.49 -11.82
C GLU A 354 3.45 -2.40 -12.34
N PHE A 355 4.26 -1.82 -11.46
CA PHE A 355 5.27 -0.86 -11.85
C PHE A 355 6.35 -1.56 -12.69
N ILE A 356 6.70 -0.96 -13.82
CA ILE A 356 7.76 -1.50 -14.70
C ILE A 356 9.10 -0.97 -14.17
N PRO A 357 9.99 -1.83 -13.64
CA PRO A 357 11.30 -1.39 -13.18
C PRO A 357 12.17 -0.95 -14.37
N PRO A 358 13.15 -0.07 -14.15
CA PRO A 358 14.14 0.25 -15.18
C PRO A 358 14.91 -1.02 -15.59
N LYS A 359 15.39 -1.04 -16.83
CA LYS A 359 16.23 -2.14 -17.32
C LYS A 359 17.60 -2.05 -16.64
N TYR A 360 17.92 -3.07 -15.86
CA TYR A 360 19.24 -3.22 -15.28
C TYR A 360 20.08 -4.21 -16.10
N TYR A 361 21.39 -4.02 -16.03
CA TYR A 361 22.41 -4.93 -16.50
C TYR A 361 23.24 -5.41 -15.32
N CYS A 362 23.52 -6.70 -15.27
CA CYS A 362 24.54 -7.25 -14.38
C CYS A 362 25.89 -7.11 -15.07
N VAL A 363 26.71 -6.22 -14.51
CA VAL A 363 28.10 -6.07 -14.91
C VAL A 363 28.94 -6.96 -14.01
N THR A 364 29.80 -7.78 -14.61
CA THR A 364 30.77 -8.60 -13.85
C THR A 364 32.16 -8.36 -14.39
N ASN A 365 33.12 -8.26 -13.49
CA ASN A 365 34.55 -8.17 -13.79
C ASN A 365 35.23 -9.45 -13.30
N SER A 366 36.24 -9.90 -14.03
CA SER A 366 37.00 -11.09 -13.65
C SER A 366 38.48 -10.99 -14.01
N TYR A 367 39.29 -11.80 -13.34
CA TYR A 367 40.71 -11.94 -13.61
C TYR A 367 41.11 -13.41 -13.68
N LYS A 368 42.22 -13.68 -14.36
CA LYS A 368 42.85 -15.01 -14.41
C LYS A 368 43.98 -15.10 -13.38
N SER A 369 43.95 -16.13 -12.56
CA SER A 369 45.07 -16.45 -11.68
C SER A 369 46.25 -17.02 -12.47
N ARG A 370 47.43 -17.10 -11.83
CA ARG A 370 48.63 -17.74 -12.41
C ARG A 370 48.40 -19.20 -12.84
N ARG A 371 47.42 -19.88 -12.24
CA ARG A 371 47.02 -21.26 -12.57
C ARG A 371 45.95 -21.34 -13.68
N ARG A 372 45.69 -20.25 -14.41
CA ARG A 372 44.67 -20.12 -15.47
C ARG A 372 43.22 -20.31 -15.00
N ILE A 373 42.96 -20.23 -13.69
CA ILE A 373 41.60 -20.26 -13.12
C ILE A 373 41.02 -18.84 -13.18
N VAL A 374 39.78 -18.70 -13.64
CA VAL A 374 39.07 -17.42 -13.69
C VAL A 374 38.37 -17.18 -12.35
N HIS A 375 38.52 -15.99 -11.79
CA HIS A 375 37.84 -15.55 -10.57
C HIS A 375 37.04 -14.28 -10.85
N LEU A 376 35.84 -14.18 -10.27
CA LEU A 376 35.10 -12.91 -10.21
C LEU A 376 35.85 -11.95 -9.28
N SER A 377 36.12 -10.74 -9.74
CA SER A 377 36.68 -9.67 -8.90
C SER A 377 35.61 -8.77 -8.32
N ASP A 378 34.60 -8.41 -9.13
CA ASP A 378 33.52 -7.51 -8.73
C ASP A 378 32.29 -7.74 -9.62
N PHE A 379 31.11 -7.42 -9.10
CA PHE A 379 29.86 -7.46 -9.84
C PHE A 379 28.83 -6.49 -9.25
N TYR A 380 28.13 -5.77 -10.12
CA TYR A 380 27.15 -4.74 -9.74
C TYR A 380 26.03 -4.63 -10.77
N LEU A 381 24.95 -3.95 -10.41
CA LEU A 381 23.87 -3.57 -11.33
C LEU A 381 24.15 -2.20 -11.92
N ASP A 382 23.88 -2.03 -13.21
CA ASP A 382 23.97 -0.75 -13.90
C ASP A 382 22.73 -0.55 -14.78
N THR A 383 22.30 0.68 -15.00
CA THR A 383 21.23 0.99 -15.97
C THR A 383 21.79 1.19 -17.37
N GLU A 384 23.10 1.40 -17.49
CA GLU A 384 23.79 1.58 -18.76
C GLU A 384 24.48 0.30 -19.22
N TYR A 385 24.46 0.05 -20.53
CA TYR A 385 25.15 -1.09 -21.12
C TYR A 385 26.65 -0.79 -21.27
N GLN A 386 27.50 -1.70 -20.78
CA GLN A 386 28.95 -1.60 -20.88
C GLN A 386 29.50 -2.63 -21.87
N CYS A 387 30.33 -2.18 -22.81
CA CYS A 387 30.98 -3.07 -23.77
C CYS A 387 32.34 -3.54 -23.22
N PHE A 388 32.63 -4.84 -23.33
CA PHE A 388 33.90 -5.44 -22.92
C PHE A 388 34.63 -6.00 -24.13
N SER A 389 35.96 -5.91 -24.14
CA SER A 389 36.79 -6.42 -25.24
C SER A 389 36.79 -7.95 -25.32
N ASP A 390 36.68 -8.63 -24.19
CA ASP A 390 36.48 -10.08 -24.12
C ASP A 390 35.71 -10.49 -22.85
N VAL A 391 35.13 -11.69 -22.87
CA VAL A 391 34.32 -12.26 -21.76
C VAL A 391 35.15 -12.58 -20.51
N ILE A 392 36.48 -12.64 -20.65
CA ILE A 392 37.39 -12.92 -19.53
C ILE A 392 37.60 -11.65 -18.69
N SER A 393 37.63 -10.48 -19.32
CA SER A 393 37.75 -9.19 -18.67
C SER A 393 36.47 -8.83 -17.93
N GLY A 394 35.32 -9.02 -18.57
CA GLY A 394 34.02 -8.79 -17.97
C GLY A 394 32.84 -9.09 -18.89
N THR A 395 31.64 -8.96 -18.34
CA THR A 395 30.38 -9.14 -19.07
C THR A 395 29.37 -8.10 -18.64
N CYS A 396 28.53 -7.64 -19.55
CA CYS A 396 27.37 -6.81 -19.25
C CYS A 396 26.12 -7.51 -19.77
N ASN A 397 25.39 -8.18 -18.89
CA ASN A 397 24.23 -9.00 -19.26
C ASN A 397 22.94 -8.35 -18.83
N SER A 398 21.91 -8.43 -19.66
CA SER A 398 20.57 -8.00 -19.25
C SER A 398 20.12 -8.73 -17.97
N LEU A 399 19.53 -8.00 -17.04
CA LEU A 399 19.00 -8.57 -15.81
C LEU A 399 17.58 -9.08 -16.06
N GLN A 400 17.34 -10.35 -15.72
CA GLN A 400 16.02 -10.96 -15.76
C GLN A 400 15.51 -11.14 -14.34
N MET A 401 14.58 -10.28 -13.91
CA MET A 401 13.89 -10.44 -12.64
C MET A 401 13.03 -11.71 -12.69
N VAL A 402 13.27 -12.64 -11.76
CA VAL A 402 12.47 -13.85 -11.61
C VAL A 402 11.47 -13.66 -10.50
N ASP A 403 10.21 -14.00 -10.77
CA ASP A 403 9.15 -13.96 -9.78
C ASP A 403 9.48 -14.96 -8.64
N PRO A 404 9.56 -14.47 -7.37
CA PRO A 404 9.99 -15.28 -6.24
C PRO A 404 9.01 -16.44 -5.99
N ILE A 405 7.73 -16.21 -6.23
CA ILE A 405 6.63 -17.13 -5.96
C ILE A 405 6.51 -18.17 -7.09
N SER A 406 6.68 -17.79 -8.36
CA SER A 406 6.36 -18.68 -9.49
C SER A 406 7.22 -19.96 -9.60
N GLU A 407 6.61 -21.12 -9.84
CA GLU A 407 7.30 -22.35 -10.29
C GLU A 407 6.68 -22.85 -11.60
N ASN A 408 7.52 -23.12 -12.61
CA ASN A 408 7.12 -23.63 -13.93
C ASN A 408 6.00 -22.86 -14.65
N GLY A 409 5.79 -21.59 -14.30
CA GLY A 409 4.80 -20.73 -14.94
C GLY A 409 3.34 -20.97 -14.52
N SER A 410 3.06 -21.88 -13.58
CA SER A 410 1.68 -22.17 -13.12
C SER A 410 1.46 -21.74 -11.66
N THR A 411 0.74 -20.63 -11.51
CA THR A 411 0.19 -19.99 -10.28
C THR A 411 1.08 -18.93 -9.58
N LYS A 412 0.45 -17.78 -9.28
CA LYS A 412 1.02 -16.56 -8.66
C LYS A 412 0.10 -16.11 -7.53
N GLY A 413 0.22 -16.76 -6.38
CA GLY A 413 -0.56 -16.46 -5.18
C GLY A 413 0.32 -16.59 -3.94
N PHE A 414 -0.05 -15.94 -2.85
CA PHE A 414 0.67 -15.98 -1.59
C PHE A 414 0.43 -17.28 -0.82
N VAL A 415 -0.79 -17.81 -0.89
CA VAL A 415 -1.19 -19.00 -0.13
C VAL A 415 -1.21 -20.26 -0.99
N ARG A 416 -1.01 -21.40 -0.36
CA ARG A 416 -0.92 -22.70 -1.00
C ARG A 416 -2.30 -23.22 -1.43
N GLY A 417 -2.35 -23.78 -2.63
CA GLY A 417 -3.47 -24.55 -3.14
C GLY A 417 -3.07 -25.97 -3.55
N PRO A 418 -4.04 -26.86 -3.82
CA PRO A 418 -5.48 -26.64 -3.68
C PRO A 418 -5.92 -26.78 -2.21
N THR A 419 -6.49 -25.73 -1.62
CA THR A 419 -6.99 -25.71 -0.23
C THR A 419 -8.09 -24.66 -0.10
N PHE A 420 -9.06 -24.88 0.78
CA PHE A 420 -10.07 -23.88 1.11
C PHE A 420 -9.57 -22.98 2.24
N TYR A 421 -9.88 -21.70 2.12
CA TYR A 421 -9.64 -20.68 3.12
C TYR A 421 -10.98 -20.12 3.58
N MET A 422 -11.02 -19.65 4.81
CA MET A 422 -12.13 -18.90 5.37
C MET A 422 -11.71 -17.49 5.74
N ALA A 423 -12.66 -16.56 5.64
CA ALA A 423 -12.51 -15.18 6.07
C ALA A 423 -13.69 -14.76 6.95
N THR A 424 -13.39 -14.17 8.10
CA THR A 424 -14.39 -13.56 8.99
C THR A 424 -14.86 -12.20 8.43
N ASN A 425 -15.85 -11.58 9.08
CA ASN A 425 -16.35 -10.27 8.70
C ASN A 425 -15.28 -9.18 8.63
N ASP A 426 -14.35 -9.18 9.57
CA ASP A 426 -13.19 -8.30 9.62
C ASP A 426 -12.01 -8.83 8.79
N ILE A 427 -12.29 -9.66 7.77
CA ILE A 427 -11.36 -10.20 6.77
C ILE A 427 -10.12 -10.90 7.36
N VAL A 428 -10.24 -11.52 8.54
CA VAL A 428 -9.20 -12.41 9.06
C VAL A 428 -9.17 -13.68 8.20
N VAL A 429 -8.10 -13.84 7.43
CA VAL A 429 -7.93 -15.00 6.55
C VAL A 429 -7.27 -16.14 7.31
N SER A 430 -7.82 -17.34 7.18
CA SER A 430 -7.23 -18.56 7.73
C SER A 430 -7.56 -19.78 6.87
N PRO A 431 -6.77 -20.87 6.95
CA PRO A 431 -7.15 -22.15 6.34
C PRO A 431 -8.50 -22.63 6.89
N MET A 432 -9.34 -23.20 6.02
CA MET A 432 -10.65 -23.69 6.45
C MET A 432 -10.49 -24.86 7.42
N SER A 433 -11.12 -24.74 8.59
CA SER A 433 -11.19 -25.78 9.60
C SER A 433 -12.65 -25.92 10.05
N SER A 434 -13.20 -27.14 9.97
CA SER A 434 -14.56 -27.41 10.42
C SER A 434 -14.74 -27.11 11.91
N ILE A 435 -13.71 -27.35 12.71
CA ILE A 435 -13.70 -27.05 14.16
C ILE A 435 -13.74 -25.53 14.38
N SER A 436 -12.91 -24.77 13.64
CA SER A 436 -12.89 -23.30 13.73
C SER A 436 -14.21 -22.69 13.24
N ALA A 437 -14.82 -23.23 12.18
CA ALA A 437 -16.12 -22.82 11.70
C ALA A 437 -17.23 -23.04 12.75
N ILE A 438 -17.26 -24.20 13.40
CA ILE A 438 -18.20 -24.48 14.51
C ILE A 438 -17.96 -23.49 15.67
N SER A 439 -16.69 -23.23 16.02
CA SER A 439 -16.37 -22.26 17.07
C SER A 439 -16.85 -20.85 16.72
N LEU A 440 -16.70 -20.40 15.48
CA LEU A 440 -17.17 -19.09 15.02
C LEU A 440 -18.70 -18.99 15.08
N VAL A 441 -19.41 -20.04 14.64
CA VAL A 441 -20.87 -20.13 14.72
C VAL A 441 -21.34 -20.05 16.18
N ASN A 442 -20.71 -20.81 17.08
CA ASN A 442 -21.04 -20.80 18.51
C ASN A 442 -20.79 -19.42 19.14
N ASN A 443 -19.68 -18.77 18.82
CA ASN A 443 -19.34 -17.44 19.33
C ASN A 443 -20.34 -16.36 18.86
N MET A 444 -21.06 -16.60 17.77
CA MET A 444 -22.07 -15.69 17.21
C MET A 444 -23.49 -15.98 17.72
N ASN A 445 -23.65 -16.90 18.67
CA ASN A 445 -24.94 -17.33 19.24
C ASN A 445 -25.98 -17.76 18.18
N THR A 446 -25.53 -18.36 17.08
CA THR A 446 -26.39 -18.80 15.98
C THR A 446 -26.81 -20.25 16.14
N THR A 447 -28.06 -20.58 15.81
CA THR A 447 -28.53 -21.97 15.76
C THR A 447 -28.30 -22.58 14.37
N LEU A 448 -28.02 -23.88 14.29
CA LEU A 448 -27.79 -24.57 13.00
C LEU A 448 -28.95 -24.38 12.00
N GLY A 449 -30.19 -24.34 12.51
CA GLY A 449 -31.39 -24.15 11.69
C GLY A 449 -31.51 -22.76 11.08
N ASP A 450 -30.75 -21.77 11.57
CA ASP A 450 -30.74 -20.39 11.08
C ASP A 450 -29.58 -20.09 10.12
N ILE A 451 -28.70 -21.06 9.86
CA ILE A 451 -27.57 -20.88 8.94
C ILE A 451 -28.01 -21.21 7.51
N GLU A 452 -27.60 -20.39 6.55
CA GLU A 452 -27.76 -20.64 5.12
C GLU A 452 -26.43 -20.40 4.39
N GLU A 453 -26.19 -21.24 3.39
CA GLU A 453 -25.07 -21.11 2.46
C GLU A 453 -25.57 -20.46 1.18
N LYS A 454 -24.81 -19.48 0.66
CA LYS A 454 -25.07 -18.89 -0.65
C LYS A 454 -23.77 -18.75 -1.42
N GLU A 455 -23.79 -19.15 -2.69
CA GLU A 455 -22.68 -18.92 -3.61
C GLU A 455 -22.78 -17.51 -4.20
N VAL A 456 -21.68 -16.78 -4.17
CA VAL A 456 -21.56 -15.44 -4.75
C VAL A 456 -20.25 -15.31 -5.52
N SER A 457 -20.25 -14.41 -6.50
CA SER A 457 -19.04 -14.00 -7.21
C SER A 457 -18.59 -12.63 -6.71
N ILE A 458 -17.30 -12.50 -6.40
CA ILE A 458 -16.63 -11.23 -6.12
C ILE A 458 -15.99 -10.77 -7.43
N GLY A 459 -16.64 -9.81 -8.09
CA GLY A 459 -16.10 -9.11 -9.26
C GLY A 459 -15.47 -7.78 -8.86
N LEU A 460 -15.26 -6.90 -9.84
CA LEU A 460 -14.68 -5.58 -9.63
C LEU A 460 -15.46 -4.75 -8.61
N LYS A 461 -16.79 -4.70 -8.75
CA LYS A 461 -17.68 -3.93 -7.88
C LYS A 461 -17.60 -4.39 -6.42
N GLU A 462 -17.73 -5.69 -6.19
CA GLU A 462 -17.62 -6.28 -4.85
C GLU A 462 -16.21 -6.10 -4.30
N GLY A 463 -15.19 -6.24 -5.15
CA GLY A 463 -13.79 -6.05 -4.78
C GLY A 463 -13.49 -4.63 -4.31
N LEU A 464 -13.99 -3.61 -5.01
CA LEU A 464 -13.85 -2.20 -4.62
C LEU A 464 -14.61 -1.92 -3.32
N SER A 465 -15.79 -2.53 -3.17
CA SER A 465 -16.59 -2.39 -1.95
C SER A 465 -15.90 -3.02 -0.74
N ILE A 466 -15.33 -4.22 -0.88
CA ILE A 466 -14.54 -4.89 0.17
C ILE A 466 -13.28 -4.07 0.49
N LEU A 467 -12.59 -3.55 -0.54
CA LEU A 467 -11.42 -2.69 -0.34
C LEU A 467 -11.79 -1.46 0.49
N LYS A 468 -12.83 -0.71 0.10
CA LYS A 468 -13.30 0.46 0.86
C LYS A 468 -13.70 0.09 2.29
N ALA A 469 -14.51 -0.96 2.44
CA ALA A 469 -14.97 -1.40 3.76
C ALA A 469 -13.84 -1.90 4.65
N SER A 470 -12.76 -2.46 4.07
CA SER A 470 -11.57 -2.86 4.84
C SER A 470 -10.88 -1.69 5.55
N LEU A 471 -11.03 -0.49 5.00
CA LEU A 471 -10.40 0.74 5.49
C LEU A 471 -11.27 1.49 6.49
N THR A 472 -12.59 1.26 6.46
CA THR A 472 -13.57 2.09 7.18
C THR A 472 -14.44 1.33 8.17
N SER A 473 -14.54 0.01 8.07
CA SER A 473 -15.43 -0.83 8.87
C SER A 473 -14.74 -2.06 9.44
N SER A 474 -15.19 -2.51 10.62
CA SER A 474 -14.84 -3.82 11.20
C SER A 474 -15.70 -4.97 10.64
N TRP A 475 -16.59 -4.68 9.69
CA TRP A 475 -17.49 -5.65 9.06
C TRP A 475 -17.30 -5.67 7.55
N ALA A 476 -16.05 -5.61 7.10
CA ALA A 476 -15.68 -5.39 5.70
C ALA A 476 -16.37 -6.33 4.70
N LEU A 477 -16.54 -7.61 5.03
CA LEU A 477 -17.27 -8.54 4.13
C LEU A 477 -18.79 -8.28 4.13
N SER A 478 -19.39 -8.05 5.29
CA SER A 478 -20.83 -7.73 5.37
C SER A 478 -21.15 -6.45 4.61
N ASP A 479 -20.35 -5.40 4.79
CA ASP A 479 -20.54 -4.12 4.13
C ASP A 479 -20.17 -4.21 2.64
N GLY A 480 -19.06 -4.88 2.33
CA GLY A 480 -18.57 -5.13 0.98
C GLY A 480 -19.56 -5.90 0.10
N LEU A 481 -20.30 -6.83 0.70
CA LEU A 481 -21.25 -7.73 0.02
C LEU A 481 -22.71 -7.42 0.39
N ALA A 482 -22.99 -6.27 1.01
CA ALA A 482 -24.30 -5.94 1.57
C ALA A 482 -25.44 -6.08 0.54
N HIS A 483 -25.17 -5.70 -0.72
CA HIS A 483 -26.15 -5.79 -1.79
C HIS A 483 -26.48 -7.24 -2.22
N LEU A 484 -25.61 -8.20 -1.91
CA LEU A 484 -25.81 -9.64 -2.15
C LEU A 484 -26.42 -10.34 -0.93
N LEU A 485 -26.28 -9.77 0.27
CA LEU A 485 -26.81 -10.31 1.52
C LEU A 485 -28.27 -9.93 1.78
N ARG A 486 -28.77 -8.84 1.17
CA ARG A 486 -30.19 -8.46 1.29
C ARG A 486 -31.07 -9.48 0.58
N ASN A 487 -31.69 -10.35 1.36
CA ASN A 487 -32.77 -11.20 0.88
C ASN A 487 -33.96 -10.33 0.44
N VAL A 488 -34.52 -10.64 -0.72
CA VAL A 488 -35.71 -10.04 -1.38
C VAL A 488 -37.00 -10.10 -0.52
N LYS A 489 -36.93 -10.60 0.71
CA LYS A 489 -38.08 -10.73 1.63
C LYS A 489 -38.74 -9.41 2.03
N ARG A 490 -38.11 -8.26 1.78
CA ARG A 490 -38.76 -6.94 2.01
C ARG A 490 -39.76 -6.57 0.91
N GLU A 491 -39.66 -7.14 -0.29
CA GLU A 491 -40.63 -6.93 -1.37
C GLU A 491 -41.82 -7.91 -1.28
N GLU A 492 -41.60 -9.16 -0.87
CA GLU A 492 -42.72 -10.10 -0.65
C GLU A 492 -43.64 -9.67 0.50
N TYR A 493 -43.12 -9.04 1.56
CA TYR A 493 -43.95 -8.51 2.65
C TYR A 493 -44.78 -7.27 2.26
N LEU A 494 -44.34 -6.54 1.21
CA LEU A 494 -45.10 -5.42 0.63
C LEU A 494 -46.09 -5.91 -0.44
N LEU A 495 -45.77 -6.98 -1.17
CA LEU A 495 -46.66 -7.59 -2.16
C LEU A 495 -47.79 -8.43 -1.54
N THR A 496 -47.59 -9.03 -0.36
CA THR A 496 -48.68 -9.71 0.37
C THR A 496 -49.67 -8.71 0.97
N LYS A 497 -49.22 -7.55 1.46
CA LYS A 497 -50.12 -6.47 1.92
C LYS A 497 -50.96 -5.85 0.81
N VAL A 498 -50.46 -5.82 -0.43
CA VAL A 498 -51.22 -5.30 -1.59
C VAL A 498 -52.24 -6.33 -2.14
N LYS A 499 -52.09 -7.61 -1.80
CA LYS A 499 -53.05 -8.67 -2.19
C LYS A 499 -54.16 -8.91 -1.16
N ASP A 500 -53.93 -8.58 0.11
CA ASP A 500 -54.95 -8.66 1.16
C ASP A 500 -55.86 -7.41 1.23
N GLU A 501 -55.63 -6.39 0.39
CA GLU A 501 -56.46 -5.18 0.25
C GLU A 501 -57.14 -5.06 -1.14
N LYS A 502 -57.44 -6.17 -1.81
CA LYS A 502 -58.26 -6.16 -3.04
C LYS A 502 -59.51 -7.03 -2.97
#